data_AF-I4ELH5-F1
#
_entry.id   AF-I4ELH5-F1
#
_cell.length_a   1.000
_cell.length_b   1.000
_cell.length_c   1.000
_cell.angle_alpha   90.00
_cell.angle_beta   90.00
_cell.angle_gamma   90.00
#
_symmetry.space_group_name_H-M   'P 1'
#
loop_
_entity.id
_entity.type
_entity.pdbx_description
1 polymer ?
#
loop_
_entity_poly.entity_id
_entity_poly.type
_entity_poly.pdbx_seq_one_letter_code
_entity_poly.pdbx_strand_id
1 'polypeptide(L)'
;MNDYAIRLLSKHRGTGLLIDTNILLMLLIGSYNRHMIEQFKRTKQYTIEDYDLAIAVIRRVNNVITLPSILAEVSNLAGQLGGKRSLFECFSAFANWIQQLEEQQIASVDVAQTDEFLRFGLTDASILQVVRTGYLVLTDDFRLSNYMESNKLDVLNFTHLRAPNLER
;
A
#
# COMPACT_ATOMS: atom_id res chain seq x y z
N MET A 1 6.49 -13.64 -9.60
CA MET A 1 5.21 -12.95 -9.92
C MET A 1 4.51 -13.75 -11.01
N ASN A 2 3.21 -14.00 -10.83
CA ASN A 2 2.39 -14.74 -11.80
C ASN A 2 1.94 -13.86 -12.98
N ASP A 3 1.40 -14.48 -14.03
CA ASP A 3 0.97 -13.78 -15.25
C ASP A 3 -0.15 -12.78 -15.02
N TYR A 4 -1.04 -13.07 -14.05
CA TYR A 4 -2.11 -12.15 -13.65
C TYR A 4 -1.53 -10.83 -13.14
N ALA A 5 -0.56 -10.88 -12.23
CA ALA A 5 0.07 -9.71 -11.67
C ALA A 5 0.86 -8.92 -12.72
N ILE A 6 1.60 -9.61 -13.58
CA ILE A 6 2.37 -8.98 -14.66
C ILE A 6 1.43 -8.23 -15.62
N ARG A 7 0.28 -8.83 -15.96
CA ARG A 7 -0.72 -8.20 -16.83
C ARG A 7 -1.31 -6.94 -16.19
N LEU A 8 -1.69 -6.98 -14.91
CA LEU A 8 -2.22 -5.80 -14.22
C LEU A 8 -1.17 -4.68 -14.13
N LEU A 9 0.07 -5.01 -13.76
CA LEU A 9 1.14 -4.02 -13.68
C LEU A 9 1.44 -3.40 -15.05
N SER A 10 1.34 -4.18 -16.12
CA SER A 10 1.48 -3.66 -17.49
C SER A 10 0.32 -2.74 -17.88
N LYS A 11 -0.92 -3.13 -17.55
CA LYS A 11 -2.13 -2.33 -17.78
C LYS A 11 -2.06 -0.98 -17.07
N HIS A 12 -1.57 -0.96 -15.84
CA HIS A 12 -1.53 0.25 -15.00
C HIS A 12 -0.17 0.94 -14.96
N ARG A 13 0.73 0.64 -15.91
CA ARG A 13 2.06 1.24 -15.97
C ARG A 13 2.01 2.77 -16.00
N GLY A 14 1.06 3.34 -16.73
CA GLY A 14 0.89 4.79 -16.87
C GLY A 14 -0.08 5.41 -15.84
N THR A 15 -1.13 4.70 -15.44
CA THR A 15 -2.13 5.23 -14.50
C THR A 15 -1.61 5.26 -13.07
N GLY A 16 -0.80 4.27 -12.68
CA GLY A 16 -0.16 4.24 -11.36
C GLY A 16 -0.74 3.20 -10.41
N LEU A 17 -0.01 3.03 -9.30
CA LEU A 17 -0.28 2.05 -8.25
C LEU A 17 -0.53 2.74 -6.92
N LEU A 18 -1.72 2.56 -6.35
CA LEU A 18 -1.99 2.92 -4.96
C LEU A 18 -1.49 1.81 -4.03
N ILE A 19 -0.70 2.19 -3.04
CA ILE A 19 -0.16 1.27 -2.03
C ILE A 19 -0.87 1.49 -0.70
N ASP A 20 -1.43 0.42 -0.16
CA ASP A 20 -2.12 0.42 1.13
C ASP A 20 -1.16 0.65 2.33
N THR A 21 -1.70 1.09 3.46
CA THR A 21 -0.98 1.52 4.67
C THR A 21 0.09 0.53 5.12
N ASN A 22 -0.24 -0.75 5.30
CA ASN A 22 0.71 -1.70 5.91
C ASN A 22 1.92 -1.96 5.01
N ILE A 23 1.70 -2.04 3.70
CA ILE A 23 2.76 -2.24 2.70
C ILE A 23 3.60 -0.97 2.58
N LEU A 24 2.96 0.21 2.55
CA LEU A 24 3.68 1.49 2.53
C LEU A 24 4.51 1.68 3.81
N LEU A 25 4.01 1.25 4.96
CA LEU A 25 4.76 1.25 6.22
C LEU A 25 5.97 0.31 6.16
N MET A 26 5.82 -0.93 5.69
CA MET A 26 6.94 -1.85 5.50
C MET A 26 8.03 -1.24 4.61
N LEU A 27 7.59 -0.64 3.50
CA LEU A 27 8.43 0.06 2.54
C LEU A 27 9.17 1.24 3.21
N LEU A 28 8.50 2.04 4.03
CA LEU A 28 9.13 3.13 4.79
C LEU A 28 10.16 2.61 5.80
N ILE A 29 9.79 1.60 6.60
CA ILE A 29 10.70 1.02 7.60
C ILE A 29 11.92 0.40 6.91
N GLY A 30 11.73 -0.29 5.79
CA GLY A 30 12.80 -0.89 5.01
C GLY A 30 13.74 0.11 4.35
N SER A 31 13.22 1.28 3.94
CA SER A 31 14.05 2.35 3.35
C SER A 31 14.89 3.07 4.41
N TYR A 32 14.38 3.20 5.63
CA TYR A 32 15.11 3.68 6.80
C TYR A 32 16.16 2.64 7.28
N ASN A 33 15.72 1.41 7.56
CA ASN A 33 16.56 0.31 8.03
C ASN A 33 15.90 -1.04 7.74
N ARG A 34 16.41 -1.77 6.75
CA ARG A 34 15.89 -3.09 6.33
C ARG A 34 15.77 -4.10 7.48
N HIS A 35 16.70 -4.12 8.42
CA HIS A 35 16.65 -5.05 9.56
C HIS A 35 15.50 -4.76 10.53
N MET A 36 14.96 -3.53 10.52
CA MET A 36 13.84 -3.15 11.37
C MET A 36 12.50 -3.70 10.86
N ILE A 37 12.42 -4.16 9.60
CA ILE A 37 11.19 -4.73 9.04
C ILE A 37 10.68 -5.87 9.93
N GLU A 38 11.55 -6.83 10.24
CA GLU A 38 11.22 -8.04 10.99
C GLU A 38 11.16 -7.82 12.52
N GLN A 39 11.70 -6.70 13.00
CA GLN A 39 11.79 -6.39 14.44
C GLN A 39 10.67 -5.48 14.92
N PHE A 40 10.20 -4.58 14.06
CA PHE A 40 9.20 -3.58 14.43
C PHE A 40 7.81 -4.21 14.49
N LYS A 41 7.11 -4.04 15.64
CA LYS A 41 5.81 -4.69 15.92
C LYS A 41 4.79 -4.58 14.79
N ARG A 42 4.78 -3.48 14.04
CA ARG A 42 3.81 -3.22 12.97
C ARG A 42 4.19 -3.83 11.62
N THR A 43 5.46 -4.16 11.40
CA THR A 43 5.96 -4.70 10.13
C THR A 43 6.55 -6.10 10.28
N LYS A 44 6.67 -6.64 11.50
CA LYS A 44 7.28 -7.96 11.78
C LYS A 44 6.60 -9.16 11.10
N GLN A 45 5.45 -8.94 10.45
CA GLN A 45 4.78 -9.94 9.62
C GLN A 45 5.38 -10.06 8.21
N TYR A 46 6.24 -9.12 7.82
CA TYR A 46 6.95 -9.09 6.55
C TYR A 46 8.41 -9.46 6.73
N THR A 47 9.03 -9.95 5.65
CA THR A 47 10.47 -10.23 5.59
C THR A 47 11.20 -9.19 4.72
N ILE A 48 12.53 -9.31 4.65
CA ILE A 48 13.34 -8.50 3.74
C ILE A 48 13.00 -8.84 2.27
N GLU A 49 12.70 -10.10 1.97
CA GLU A 49 12.29 -10.55 0.64
C GLU A 49 10.94 -9.95 0.23
N ASP A 50 10.01 -9.79 1.18
CA ASP A 50 8.75 -9.08 0.95
C ASP A 50 9.01 -7.62 0.56
N TYR A 51 9.93 -6.94 1.24
CA TYR A 51 10.34 -5.60 0.86
C TYR A 51 10.91 -5.54 -0.56
N ASP A 52 11.83 -6.44 -0.90
CA ASP A 52 12.42 -6.48 -2.24
C ASP A 52 11.38 -6.82 -3.33
N LEU A 53 10.40 -7.67 -3.02
CA LEU A 53 9.26 -7.96 -3.89
C LEU A 53 8.39 -6.70 -4.11
N ALA A 54 8.05 -5.97 -3.05
CA ALA A 54 7.26 -4.74 -3.16
C ALA A 54 8.00 -3.68 -4.00
N ILE A 55 9.32 -3.51 -3.81
CA ILE A 55 10.16 -2.65 -4.66
C ILE A 55 10.12 -3.12 -6.13
N ALA A 56 10.17 -4.43 -6.39
CA ALA A 56 10.07 -4.95 -7.74
C ALA A 56 8.70 -4.70 -8.38
N VAL A 57 7.61 -4.67 -7.60
CA VAL A 57 6.27 -4.29 -8.06
C VAL A 57 6.23 -2.80 -8.42
N ILE A 58 6.71 -1.93 -7.54
CA ILE A 58 6.72 -0.46 -7.75
C ILE A 58 7.48 -0.09 -9.01
N ARG A 59 8.63 -0.72 -9.26
CA ARG A 59 9.46 -0.46 -10.46
C ARG A 59 8.77 -0.76 -11.80
N ARG A 60 7.60 -1.41 -11.81
CA ARG A 60 6.84 -1.72 -13.03
C ARG A 60 5.83 -0.64 -13.41
N VAL A 61 5.56 0.31 -12.52
CA VAL A 61 4.68 1.45 -12.78
C VAL A 61 5.47 2.75 -12.79
N ASN A 62 4.93 3.77 -13.45
CA ASN A 62 5.58 5.09 -13.54
C ASN A 62 5.30 5.97 -12.32
N ASN A 63 4.11 5.80 -11.70
CA ASN A 63 3.63 6.64 -10.60
C ASN A 63 3.15 5.77 -9.43
N VAL A 64 3.47 6.20 -8.21
CA VAL A 64 2.93 5.63 -6.97
C VAL A 64 1.96 6.63 -6.40
N ILE A 65 0.74 6.15 -6.18
CA ILE A 65 -0.40 6.93 -5.73
C ILE A 65 -0.59 6.70 -4.23
N THR A 66 -1.03 7.73 -3.52
CA THR A 66 -1.40 7.61 -2.11
C THR A 66 -2.60 8.48 -1.78
N LEU A 67 -3.07 8.36 -0.54
CA LEU A 67 -4.12 9.19 0.04
C LEU A 67 -3.58 9.87 1.30
N PRO A 68 -4.06 11.09 1.62
CA PRO A 68 -3.72 11.73 2.89
C PRO A 68 -4.04 10.86 4.11
N SER A 69 -5.12 10.08 4.05
CA SER A 69 -5.51 9.12 5.10
C SER A 69 -4.48 8.00 5.27
N ILE A 70 -3.97 7.44 4.17
CA ILE A 70 -2.91 6.43 4.18
C ILE A 70 -1.62 7.03 4.77
N LEU A 71 -1.22 8.22 4.33
CA LEU A 71 -0.02 8.89 4.86
C LEU A 71 -0.13 9.21 6.36
N ALA A 72 -1.30 9.67 6.81
CA ALA A 72 -1.56 9.92 8.22
C ALA A 72 -1.48 8.62 9.05
N GLU A 73 -2.03 7.52 8.54
CA GLU A 73 -1.97 6.22 9.22
C GLU A 73 -0.54 5.69 9.28
N VAL A 74 0.22 5.76 8.18
CA VAL A 74 1.65 5.42 8.15
C VAL A 74 2.44 6.26 9.16
N SER A 75 2.20 7.58 9.22
CA SER A 75 2.84 8.48 10.20
C SER A 75 2.57 8.05 11.64
N ASN A 76 1.30 7.77 11.96
CA ASN A 76 0.88 7.34 13.30
C ASN A 76 1.45 5.97 13.69
N LEU A 77 1.56 5.05 12.73
CA LEU A 77 2.16 3.74 12.95
C LEU A 77 3.67 3.85 13.13
N ALA A 78 4.37 4.57 12.25
CA ALA A 78 5.81 4.81 12.35
C ALA A 78 6.19 5.59 13.62
N GLY A 79 5.30 6.46 14.12
CA GLY A 79 5.44 7.16 15.40
C GLY A 79 5.58 6.26 16.63
N GLN A 80 5.28 4.96 16.49
CA GLN A 80 5.47 3.96 17.55
C GLN A 80 6.89 3.36 17.57
N LEU A 81 7.79 3.83 16.70
CA LEU A 81 9.21 3.46 16.75
C LEU A 81 9.85 3.92 18.06
N GLY A 82 10.66 3.03 18.64
CA GLY A 82 11.42 3.33 19.84
C GLY A 82 12.64 4.21 19.54
N GLY A 83 12.85 5.21 20.41
CA GLY A 83 14.05 6.05 20.39
C GLY A 83 13.94 7.29 19.49
N LYS A 84 14.38 8.44 20.03
CA LYS A 84 14.30 9.74 19.34
C LYS A 84 15.06 9.76 18.00
N ARG A 85 16.23 9.12 17.96
CA ARG A 85 17.07 9.06 16.75
C ARG A 85 16.39 8.25 15.64
N SER A 86 15.93 7.04 15.95
CA SER A 86 15.23 6.18 14.99
C SER A 86 14.01 6.86 14.40
N LEU A 87 13.24 7.55 15.24
CA LEU A 87 12.06 8.29 14.80
C LEU A 87 12.42 9.45 13.88
N PHE A 88 13.46 10.23 14.22
CA PHE A 88 13.94 11.33 13.39
C PHE A 88 14.42 10.84 12.02
N GLU A 89 15.23 9.79 11.98
CA GLU A 89 15.75 9.20 10.74
C GLU A 89 14.61 8.61 9.88
N CYS A 90 13.66 7.90 10.50
CA CYS A 90 12.47 7.38 9.82
C CYS A 90 11.59 8.49 9.22
N PHE A 91 11.29 9.55 9.98
CA PHE A 91 10.48 10.66 9.45
C PHE A 91 11.23 11.51 8.42
N SER A 92 12.56 11.57 8.50
CA SER A 92 13.37 12.18 7.43
C SER A 92 13.27 11.36 6.14
N ALA A 93 13.31 10.02 6.22
CA ALA A 93 13.06 9.15 5.07
C ALA A 93 11.63 9.31 4.54
N PHE A 94 10.64 9.42 5.44
CA PHE A 94 9.24 9.58 5.05
C PHE A 94 8.99 10.91 4.30
N ALA A 95 9.58 12.01 4.78
CA ALA A 95 9.48 13.31 4.10
C ALA A 95 10.07 13.28 2.68
N ASN A 96 11.15 12.51 2.46
CA ASN A 96 11.70 12.31 1.11
C ASN A 96 10.79 11.48 0.22
N TRP A 97 10.08 10.50 0.80
CA TRP A 97 9.13 9.67 0.07
C TRP A 97 7.88 10.44 -0.34
N ILE A 98 7.30 11.23 0.57
CA ILE A 98 6.09 12.02 0.27
C ILE A 98 6.30 12.92 -0.96
N GLN A 99 7.51 13.47 -1.16
CA GLN A 99 7.86 14.27 -2.34
C GLN A 99 7.83 13.49 -3.67
N GLN A 100 7.83 12.16 -3.62
CA GLN A 100 7.83 11.27 -4.79
C GLN A 100 6.47 10.58 -5.01
N LEU A 101 5.53 10.76 -4.09
CA LEU A 101 4.19 10.18 -4.17
C LEU A 101 3.22 11.18 -4.80
N GLU A 102 2.28 10.67 -5.59
CA GLU A 102 1.17 11.45 -6.11
C GLU A 102 -0.03 11.28 -5.18
N GLU A 103 -0.42 12.34 -4.50
CA GLU A 103 -1.58 12.34 -3.61
C GLU A 103 -2.88 12.55 -4.38
N GLN A 104 -3.82 11.63 -4.22
CA GLN A 104 -5.20 11.84 -4.65
C GLN A 104 -6.03 12.37 -3.47
N GLN A 105 -6.77 13.43 -3.72
CA GLN A 105 -7.66 14.04 -2.72
C GLN A 105 -9.08 13.55 -2.96
N ILE A 106 -9.66 12.87 -1.97
CA ILE A 106 -11.07 12.51 -1.96
C ILE A 106 -11.71 13.16 -0.75
N ALA A 107 -12.85 13.84 -0.97
CA ALA A 107 -13.57 14.45 0.12
C ALA A 107 -14.20 13.37 1.01
N SER A 108 -13.90 13.39 2.31
CA SER A 108 -14.44 12.42 3.27
C SER A 108 -15.97 12.43 3.32
N VAL A 109 -16.61 13.56 2.99
CA VAL A 109 -18.07 13.67 2.91
C VAL A 109 -18.65 12.79 1.81
N ASP A 110 -17.97 12.69 0.66
CA ASP A 110 -18.41 11.87 -0.46
C ASP A 110 -18.22 10.39 -0.12
N VAL A 111 -17.10 10.05 0.51
CA VAL A 111 -16.81 8.67 0.98
C VAL A 111 -17.85 8.23 2.01
N ALA A 112 -18.20 9.09 2.97
CA ALA A 112 -19.15 8.78 4.03
C ALA A 112 -20.58 8.50 3.54
N GLN A 113 -20.91 8.90 2.30
CA GLN A 113 -22.21 8.64 1.67
C GLN A 113 -22.29 7.27 0.97
N THR A 114 -21.20 6.51 0.95
CA THR A 114 -21.12 5.22 0.24
C THR A 114 -21.48 4.06 1.17
N ASP A 115 -22.06 2.99 0.61
CA ASP A 115 -22.28 1.74 1.36
C ASP A 115 -20.95 1.11 1.81
N GLU A 116 -19.88 1.34 1.06
CA GLU A 116 -18.55 0.87 1.40
C GLU A 116 -18.00 1.50 2.68
N PHE A 117 -18.36 2.75 3.00
CA PHE A 117 -17.95 3.39 4.25
C PHE A 117 -18.48 2.65 5.48
N LEU A 118 -19.75 2.24 5.46
CA LEU A 118 -20.34 1.47 6.57
C LEU A 118 -19.69 0.10 6.72
N ARG A 119 -19.17 -0.46 5.63
CA ARG A 119 -18.53 -1.76 5.62
C ARG A 119 -17.06 -1.68 6.02
N PHE A 120 -16.29 -0.76 5.46
CA PHE A 120 -14.83 -0.76 5.54
C PHE A 120 -14.25 0.42 6.33
N GLY A 121 -15.04 1.44 6.63
CA GLY A 121 -14.54 2.67 7.24
C GLY A 121 -13.88 3.60 6.22
N LEU A 122 -13.38 4.72 6.72
CA LEU A 122 -13.02 5.87 5.87
C LEU A 122 -11.86 5.58 4.90
N THR A 123 -10.74 5.04 5.37
CA THR A 123 -9.54 4.83 4.55
C THR A 123 -9.83 3.86 3.42
N ASP A 124 -10.30 2.66 3.75
CA ASP A 124 -10.61 1.61 2.78
C ASP A 124 -11.70 2.02 1.78
N ALA A 125 -12.75 2.70 2.24
CA ALA A 125 -13.79 3.22 1.34
C ALA A 125 -13.22 4.31 0.41
N SER A 126 -12.26 5.11 0.87
CA SER A 126 -11.53 6.06 0.02
C SER A 126 -10.68 5.33 -1.03
N ILE A 127 -9.97 4.26 -0.66
CA ILE A 127 -9.23 3.40 -1.60
C ILE A 127 -10.17 2.83 -2.67
N LEU A 128 -11.38 2.39 -2.27
CA LEU A 128 -12.39 1.87 -3.19
C LEU A 128 -12.92 2.95 -4.15
N GLN A 129 -12.96 4.21 -3.73
CA GLN A 129 -13.27 5.32 -4.64
C GLN A 129 -12.10 5.58 -5.61
N VAL A 130 -10.84 5.53 -5.16
CA VAL A 130 -9.67 5.68 -6.05
C VAL A 130 -9.60 4.58 -7.10
N VAL A 131 -9.71 3.30 -6.72
CA VAL A 131 -9.56 2.20 -7.68
C VAL A 131 -10.60 2.28 -8.82
N ARG A 132 -11.80 2.83 -8.53
CA ARG A 132 -12.86 3.08 -9.52
C ARG A 132 -12.49 4.14 -10.57
N THR A 133 -11.48 4.97 -10.32
CA THR A 133 -10.98 5.97 -11.28
C THR A 133 -9.84 5.45 -12.17
N GLY A 134 -9.44 4.18 -12.02
CA GLY A 134 -8.55 3.49 -12.95
C GLY A 134 -7.14 3.16 -12.42
N TYR A 135 -6.92 3.32 -11.12
CA TYR A 135 -5.66 2.94 -10.48
C TYR A 135 -5.63 1.45 -10.11
N LEU A 136 -4.43 0.89 -10.00
CA LEU A 136 -4.23 -0.44 -9.42
C LEU A 136 -4.02 -0.30 -7.91
N VAL A 137 -4.65 -1.16 -7.11
CA VAL A 137 -4.40 -1.21 -5.66
C VAL A 137 -3.46 -2.36 -5.31
N LEU A 138 -2.47 -2.11 -4.46
CA LEU A 138 -1.66 -3.12 -3.79
C LEU A 138 -1.99 -3.12 -2.30
N THR A 139 -2.59 -4.20 -1.81
CA THR A 139 -3.01 -4.37 -0.40
C THR A 139 -2.69 -5.79 0.08
N ASP A 140 -2.52 -5.97 1.38
CA ASP A 140 -2.47 -7.29 2.02
C ASP A 140 -3.74 -7.62 2.82
N ASP A 141 -4.72 -6.71 2.84
CA ASP A 141 -6.03 -6.95 3.45
C ASP A 141 -6.88 -7.87 2.54
N PHE A 142 -7.12 -9.10 3.01
CA PHE A 142 -7.93 -10.07 2.29
C PHE A 142 -9.38 -9.63 2.12
N ARG A 143 -9.98 -8.99 3.12
CA ARG A 143 -11.38 -8.55 3.08
C ARG A 143 -11.57 -7.46 2.02
N LEU A 144 -10.63 -6.52 1.92
CA LEU A 144 -10.63 -5.45 0.93
C LEU A 144 -10.35 -5.98 -0.48
N SER A 145 -9.27 -6.75 -0.65
CA SER A 145 -8.90 -7.33 -1.96
C SER A 145 -9.96 -8.28 -2.50
N ASN A 146 -10.50 -9.19 -1.68
CA ASN A 146 -11.57 -10.09 -2.12
C ASN A 146 -12.84 -9.34 -2.54
N TYR A 147 -13.17 -8.23 -1.88
CA TYR A 147 -14.27 -7.38 -2.30
C TYR A 147 -13.99 -6.70 -3.64
N MET A 148 -12.80 -6.15 -3.85
CA MET A 148 -12.39 -5.57 -5.12
C MET A 148 -12.45 -6.58 -6.26
N GLU A 149 -11.88 -7.78 -6.06
CA GLU A 149 -11.91 -8.87 -7.04
C GLU A 149 -13.34 -9.28 -7.40
N SER A 150 -14.21 -9.44 -6.39
CA SER A 150 -15.63 -9.78 -6.59
C SER A 150 -16.39 -8.71 -7.39
N ASN A 151 -15.94 -7.45 -7.33
CA ASN A 151 -16.51 -6.32 -8.06
C ASN A 151 -15.71 -5.97 -9.33
N LYS A 152 -14.78 -6.84 -9.77
CA LYS A 152 -13.94 -6.66 -10.96
C LYS A 152 -13.10 -5.38 -10.95
N LEU A 153 -12.70 -4.92 -9.76
CA LEU A 153 -11.78 -3.81 -9.57
C LEU A 153 -10.34 -4.35 -9.60
N ASP A 154 -9.42 -3.59 -10.21
CA ASP A 154 -8.04 -4.02 -10.37
C ASP A 154 -7.28 -3.93 -9.04
N VAL A 155 -6.91 -5.10 -8.50
CA VAL A 155 -6.18 -5.22 -7.23
C VAL A 155 -5.14 -6.33 -7.31
N LEU A 156 -4.03 -6.11 -6.60
CA LEU A 156 -3.05 -7.13 -6.26
C LEU A 156 -3.09 -7.36 -4.76
N ASN A 157 -3.48 -8.57 -4.36
CA ASN A 157 -3.25 -9.02 -2.99
C ASN A 157 -1.77 -9.40 -2.83
N PHE A 158 -1.05 -8.67 -1.98
CA PHE A 158 0.38 -8.86 -1.77
C PHE A 158 0.71 -10.24 -1.18
N THR A 159 -0.16 -10.82 -0.35
CA THR A 159 -0.02 -12.20 0.15
C THR A 159 -0.01 -13.22 -0.99
N HIS A 160 -0.82 -13.01 -2.03
CA HIS A 160 -0.80 -13.87 -3.22
C HIS A 160 0.47 -13.68 -4.06
N LEU A 161 1.08 -12.49 -4.04
CA LEU A 161 2.36 -12.24 -4.73
C LEU A 161 3.55 -12.90 -4.02
N ARG A 162 3.50 -12.97 -2.69
CA ARG A 162 4.50 -13.59 -1.83
C ARG A 162 4.48 -15.11 -1.89
N ALA A 163 3.31 -15.71 -2.07
CA ALA A 163 3.17 -17.15 -2.21
C ALA A 163 3.84 -17.59 -3.54
N PRO A 164 4.91 -18.42 -3.51
CA PRO A 164 5.47 -18.98 -4.73
C PRO A 164 4.37 -19.81 -5.40
N ASN A 165 4.02 -19.46 -6.65
CA ASN A 165 3.04 -20.12 -7.52
C ASN A 165 2.52 -21.46 -6.98
N LEU A 166 1.50 -21.43 -6.13
CA LEU A 166 0.66 -22.60 -5.92
C LEU A 166 -0.25 -22.63 -7.14
N GLU A 167 0.23 -23.27 -8.19
CA GLU A 167 -0.57 -23.67 -9.34
C GLU A 167 -1.88 -24.30 -8.82
N ARG A 168 -3.00 -23.70 -9.21
CA ARG A 168 -4.32 -24.34 -9.24
C ARG A 168 -4.87 -24.19 -10.63
#